data_AF-A0A7W9M1C1-F1
#
_entry.id   AF-A0A7W9M1C1-F1
#
_cell.length_a   1.000
_cell.length_b   1.000
_cell.length_c   1.000
_cell.angle_alpha   90.00
_cell.angle_beta   90.00
_cell.angle_gamma   90.00
#
_symmetry.space_group_name_H-M   'P 1'
#
loop_
_entity.id
_entity.type
_entity.pdbx_description
1 polymer ?
#
loop_
_entity_poly.entity_id
_entity_poly.type
_entity_poly.pdbx_seq_one_letter_code
_entity_poly.pdbx_strand_id
1 'polypeptide(L)'
;MVRTPSYYEYYKSTYVIETDSEGDWIGHRLNTETGEFDLDNRPIPEILFATSTSEVASLDYDDFIWTTEEVRGNLRGDGAVFALYETINAIYEQAAREGRKSITSEELALIKSIRRRTFKMWEDEAARRAAGEPPTFTVRRP
;
A
#
# COMPACT_ATOMS: atom_id res chain seq x y z
N MET A 1 -10.81 -4.67 -22.67
CA MET A 1 -11.06 -3.43 -21.92
C MET A 1 -10.67 -3.69 -20.48
N VAL A 2 -9.80 -2.87 -19.90
CA VAL A 2 -9.37 -3.00 -18.50
C VAL A 2 -10.53 -2.56 -17.62
N ARG A 3 -10.83 -3.32 -16.56
CA ARG A 3 -11.84 -2.93 -15.57
C ARG A 3 -11.15 -2.11 -14.48
N THR A 4 -11.57 -0.87 -14.29
CA THR A 4 -11.07 0.00 -13.24
C THR A 4 -12.00 -0.02 -12.01
N PRO A 5 -11.47 0.13 -10.78
CA PRO A 5 -10.05 0.23 -10.47
C PRO A 5 -9.31 -1.09 -10.75
N SER A 6 -8.08 -0.97 -11.27
CA SER A 6 -7.19 -2.10 -11.52
C SER A 6 -5.86 -1.86 -10.82
N TYR A 7 -5.34 -2.91 -10.18
CA TYR A 7 -4.22 -2.82 -9.26
C TYR A 7 -3.00 -3.56 -9.79
N TYR A 8 -1.83 -2.97 -9.58
CA TYR A 8 -0.58 -3.47 -10.08
C TYR A 8 0.56 -3.28 -9.09
N GLU A 9 1.57 -4.12 -9.20
CA GLU A 9 2.92 -3.83 -8.75
C GLU A 9 3.73 -3.36 -9.97
N TYR A 10 4.43 -2.23 -9.81
CA TYR A 10 5.28 -1.62 -10.82
C TYR A 10 6.62 -1.22 -10.18
N TYR A 11 7.70 -1.92 -10.54
CA TYR A 11 9.05 -1.72 -9.96
C TYR A 11 9.02 -1.62 -8.42
N LYS A 12 8.47 -2.64 -7.73
CA LYS A 12 8.37 -2.74 -6.26
C LYS A 12 7.54 -1.68 -5.56
N SER A 13 6.73 -0.95 -6.31
CA SER A 13 5.76 0.00 -5.81
C SER A 13 4.38 -0.44 -6.26
N THR A 14 3.36 -0.25 -5.42
CA THR A 14 2.00 -0.47 -5.88
C THR A 14 1.53 0.71 -6.74
N TYR A 15 0.61 0.39 -7.65
CA TYR A 15 0.07 1.31 -8.63
C TYR A 15 -1.40 0.97 -8.87
N VAL A 16 -2.25 1.99 -8.94
CA VAL A 16 -3.68 1.84 -9.24
C VAL A 16 -4.03 2.65 -10.48
N ILE A 17 -4.80 2.05 -11.38
CA ILE A 17 -5.43 2.74 -12.50
C ILE A 17 -6.92 2.85 -12.21
N GLU A 18 -7.41 4.08 -12.21
CA GLU A 18 -8.81 4.44 -12.07
C GLU A 18 -9.33 5.07 -13.36
N THR A 19 -10.64 5.27 -13.43
CA THR A 19 -11.28 6.03 -14.51
C THR A 19 -11.88 7.29 -13.90
N ASP A 20 -11.61 8.45 -14.47
CA ASP A 20 -12.15 9.72 -14.01
C ASP A 20 -13.59 9.97 -14.49
N SER A 21 -14.12 11.17 -14.23
CA SER A 21 -15.48 11.55 -14.62
C SER A 21 -15.69 11.66 -16.13
N GLU A 22 -14.63 11.87 -16.90
CA GLU A 22 -14.67 12.00 -18.36
C GLU A 22 -14.45 10.66 -19.07
N GLY A 23 -14.07 9.61 -18.32
CA GLY A 23 -13.79 8.29 -18.85
C GLY A 23 -12.33 8.06 -19.19
N ASP A 24 -11.43 8.99 -18.83
CA ASP A 24 -10.00 8.88 -19.04
C ASP A 24 -9.34 8.08 -17.91
N TRP A 25 -8.27 7.36 -18.25
CA TRP A 25 -7.49 6.62 -17.26
C TRP A 25 -6.57 7.54 -16.48
N ILE A 26 -6.65 7.45 -15.15
CA ILE A 26 -5.76 8.13 -14.22
C ILE A 26 -5.01 7.09 -13.41
N GLY A 27 -3.70 7.30 -13.28
CA GLY A 27 -2.80 6.41 -12.60
C GLY A 27 -2.23 7.04 -11.34
N HIS A 28 -2.20 6.28 -10.25
CA HIS A 28 -1.59 6.70 -9.00
C HIS A 28 -0.56 5.69 -8.54
N ARG A 29 0.65 6.18 -8.23
CA ARG A 29 1.77 5.38 -7.76
C ARG A 29 2.00 5.63 -6.27
N LEU A 30 2.24 4.57 -5.51
CA LEU A 30 2.68 4.70 -4.13
C LEU A 30 4.06 5.38 -4.08
N ASN A 31 4.15 6.51 -3.40
CA ASN A 31 5.42 7.13 -3.07
C ASN A 31 6.02 6.42 -1.87
N THR A 32 7.16 5.75 -2.09
CA THR A 32 7.81 4.93 -1.07
C THR A 32 8.46 5.73 0.06
N GLU A 33 8.58 7.06 -0.07
CA GLU A 33 9.15 7.95 0.94
C GLU A 33 8.08 8.63 1.81
N THR A 34 6.90 8.91 1.23
CA THR A 34 5.80 9.58 1.94
C THR A 34 4.68 8.64 2.33
N GLY A 35 4.57 7.48 1.67
CA GLY A 35 3.44 6.56 1.82
C GLY A 35 2.15 7.02 1.15
N GLU A 36 2.16 8.15 0.45
CA GLU A 36 0.99 8.68 -0.27
C GLU A 36 0.92 8.14 -1.69
N PHE A 37 -0.27 8.21 -2.30
CA PHE A 37 -0.44 7.89 -3.72
C PHE A 37 -0.32 9.18 -4.54
N ASP A 38 0.74 9.29 -5.32
CA ASP A 38 0.99 10.42 -6.20
C ASP A 38 0.42 10.16 -7.59
N LEU A 39 -0.17 11.18 -8.22
CA LEU A 39 -0.58 11.13 -9.62
C LEU A 39 0.63 10.85 -10.51
N ASP A 40 0.59 9.76 -11.28
CA ASP A 40 1.62 9.40 -12.24
C ASP A 40 1.03 8.65 -13.43
N ASN A 41 0.57 9.37 -14.46
CA ASN A 41 -0.04 8.76 -15.66
C ASN A 41 0.98 8.17 -16.64
N ARG A 42 2.29 8.42 -16.46
CA ARG A 42 3.33 8.03 -17.42
C ARG A 42 3.44 6.50 -17.60
N PRO A 43 3.32 5.65 -16.55
CA PRO A 43 3.44 4.20 -16.68
C PRO A 43 2.20 3.50 -17.24
N ILE A 44 1.05 4.17 -17.39
CA ILE A 44 -0.21 3.52 -17.81
C ILE A 44 -0.04 2.70 -19.10
N PRO A 45 0.55 3.21 -20.20
CA PRO A 45 0.72 2.41 -21.41
C PRO A 45 1.65 1.21 -21.19
N GLU A 46 2.74 1.38 -20.44
CA GLU A 46 3.68 0.29 -20.14
C GLU A 46 2.98 -0.82 -19.35
N ILE A 47 2.23 -0.47 -18.31
CA ILE A 47 1.52 -1.42 -17.44
C ILE A 47 0.43 -2.17 -18.22
N LEU A 48 -0.36 -1.47 -19.04
CA LEU A 48 -1.47 -2.09 -19.77
C LEU A 48 -1.03 -2.94 -20.96
N PHE A 49 0.10 -2.62 -21.57
CA PHE A 49 0.64 -3.33 -22.73
C PHE A 49 1.83 -4.24 -22.38
N ALA A 50 2.16 -4.39 -21.09
CA ALA A 50 3.15 -5.34 -20.61
C ALA A 50 2.72 -6.76 -21.00
N THR A 51 3.51 -7.41 -21.87
CA THR A 51 3.27 -8.77 -22.34
C THR A 51 4.19 -9.80 -21.69
N SER A 52 5.32 -9.37 -21.10
CA SER A 52 6.34 -10.27 -20.54
C SER A 52 7.38 -9.61 -19.61
N THR A 53 7.19 -8.35 -19.18
CA THR A 53 8.15 -7.68 -18.29
C THR A 53 8.00 -8.19 -16.85
N SER A 54 9.12 -8.62 -16.24
CA SER A 54 9.15 -9.10 -14.84
C SER A 54 8.80 -8.03 -13.81
N GLU A 55 8.81 -6.76 -14.20
CA GLU A 55 8.67 -5.61 -13.32
C GLU A 55 7.23 -5.10 -13.20
N VAL A 56 6.27 -5.74 -13.89
CA VAL A 56 4.83 -5.46 -13.82
C VAL A 56 4.08 -6.73 -13.42
N ALA A 57 3.32 -6.66 -12.34
CA ALA A 57 2.40 -7.72 -11.93
C ALA A 57 0.99 -7.16 -11.71
N SER A 58 -0.03 -7.85 -12.20
CA SER A 58 -1.42 -7.53 -11.84
C SER A 58 -1.70 -8.09 -10.44
N LEU A 59 -2.34 -7.29 -9.60
CA LEU A 59 -2.74 -7.66 -8.25
C LEU A 59 -4.26 -7.71 -8.16
N ASP A 60 -4.79 -8.60 -7.32
CA ASP A 60 -6.14 -8.39 -6.80
C ASP A 60 -6.12 -7.31 -5.69
N TYR A 61 -7.29 -6.97 -5.17
CA TYR A 61 -7.40 -5.92 -4.17
C TYR A 61 -6.72 -6.27 -2.84
N ASP A 62 -6.76 -7.54 -2.42
CA ASP A 62 -6.17 -7.97 -1.16
C ASP A 62 -4.64 -7.99 -1.27
N ASP A 63 -4.09 -8.45 -2.38
CA ASP A 63 -2.66 -8.42 -2.68
C ASP A 63 -2.16 -6.98 -2.84
N PHE A 64 -2.96 -6.10 -3.46
CA PHE A 64 -2.65 -4.67 -3.54
C PHE A 64 -2.53 -4.02 -2.16
N ILE A 65 -3.48 -4.27 -1.26
CA ILE A 65 -3.40 -3.79 0.13
C ILE A 65 -2.17 -4.39 0.82
N TRP A 66 -1.95 -5.69 0.67
CA TRP A 66 -0.83 -6.37 1.31
C TRP A 66 0.51 -5.73 0.92
N THR A 67 0.77 -5.61 -0.38
CA THR A 67 2.01 -5.04 -0.92
C THR A 67 2.15 -3.55 -0.58
N THR A 68 1.06 -2.77 -0.68
CA THR A 68 1.07 -1.34 -0.32
C THR A 68 1.49 -1.13 1.13
N GLU A 69 0.88 -1.90 2.03
CA GLU A 69 1.14 -1.77 3.46
C GLU A 69 2.49 -2.39 3.84
N GLU A 70 3.04 -3.31 3.04
CA GLU A 70 4.39 -3.84 3.25
C GLU A 70 5.42 -2.74 3.00
N VAL A 71 5.26 -1.99 1.91
CA VAL A 71 6.09 -0.81 1.62
C VAL A 71 5.93 0.24 2.72
N ARG A 72 4.69 0.62 3.08
CA ARG A 72 4.43 1.62 4.14
C ARG A 72 4.93 1.19 5.52
N GLY A 73 4.94 -0.11 5.83
CA GLY A 73 5.47 -0.65 7.07
C GLY A 73 6.97 -0.39 7.29
N ASN A 74 7.71 -0.05 6.21
CA ASN A 74 9.10 0.36 6.31
C ASN A 74 9.28 1.85 6.64
N LEU A 75 8.22 2.65 6.57
CA LEU A 75 8.24 4.06 6.93
C LEU A 75 8.36 4.23 8.44
N ARG A 76 8.87 5.41 8.84
CA ARG A 76 8.92 5.83 10.25
C ARG A 76 8.00 7.02 10.46
N GLY A 77 7.47 7.14 11.66
CA GLY A 77 6.53 8.20 11.97
C GLY A 77 5.88 8.06 13.33
N ASP A 78 4.91 8.91 13.57
CA ASP A 78 4.14 8.99 14.82
C ASP A 78 2.65 8.86 14.53
N GLY A 79 1.91 8.29 15.47
CA GLY A 79 0.46 8.13 15.38
C GLY A 79 0.02 6.67 15.36
N ALA A 80 -1.30 6.46 15.40
CA ALA A 80 -1.88 5.13 15.57
C ALA A 80 -1.54 4.15 14.44
N VAL A 81 -1.33 4.63 13.21
CA VAL A 81 -0.95 3.78 12.08
C VAL A 81 0.44 3.15 12.27
N PHE A 82 1.40 3.91 12.81
CA PHE A 82 2.75 3.42 13.07
C PHE A 82 2.80 2.44 14.24
N ALA A 83 2.00 2.66 15.28
CA ALA A 83 1.86 1.68 16.38
C ALA A 83 1.33 0.32 15.88
N LEU A 84 0.46 0.32 14.85
CA LEU A 84 -0.03 -0.89 14.22
C LEU A 84 1.05 -1.59 13.37
N TYR A 85 1.89 -0.83 12.65
CA TYR A 85 3.04 -1.43 11.96
C TYR A 85 4.04 -2.03 12.95
N GLU A 86 4.32 -1.37 14.08
CA GLU A 86 5.17 -1.95 15.12
C GLU A 86 4.56 -3.21 15.75
N THR A 87 3.23 -3.31 15.81
CA THR A 87 2.55 -4.56 16.21
C THR A 87 2.82 -5.69 15.22
N ILE A 88 2.78 -5.41 13.91
CA ILE A 88 3.14 -6.39 12.87
C ILE A 88 4.62 -6.81 13.02
N ASN A 89 5.53 -5.85 13.21
CA ASN A 89 6.95 -6.13 13.41
C ASN A 89 7.18 -7.04 14.62
N ALA A 90 6.51 -6.74 15.74
CA ALA A 90 6.62 -7.54 16.97
C ALA A 90 6.16 -9.00 16.78
N ILE A 91 5.16 -9.26 15.92
CA ILE A 91 4.72 -10.62 15.59
C ILE A 91 5.83 -11.38 14.85
N TYR A 92 6.43 -10.77 13.82
CA TYR A 92 7.55 -11.37 13.08
C TYR A 92 8.78 -11.58 13.97
N GLU A 93 9.11 -10.61 14.80
CA GLU A 93 10.21 -10.71 15.76
C GLU A 93 9.98 -11.82 16.79
N GLN A 94 8.76 -11.97 17.31
CA GLN A 94 8.42 -13.05 18.23
C GLN A 94 8.61 -14.41 17.56
N ALA A 95 8.13 -14.58 16.33
CA ALA A 95 8.33 -15.82 15.57
C ALA A 95 9.82 -16.14 15.37
N ALA A 96 10.63 -15.14 15.04
CA ALA A 96 12.06 -15.28 14.88
C ALA A 96 12.76 -15.65 16.20
N ARG A 97 12.38 -15.02 17.32
CA ARG A 97 12.90 -15.33 18.67
C ARG A 97 12.58 -16.76 19.10
N GLU A 98 11.42 -17.28 18.70
CA GLU A 98 11.01 -18.66 18.94
C GLU A 98 11.69 -19.67 17.97
N GLY A 99 12.52 -19.20 17.04
CA GLY A 99 13.19 -20.03 16.03
C GLY A 99 12.25 -20.57 14.96
N ARG A 100 11.05 -19.99 14.81
CA ARG A 100 10.08 -20.39 13.77
C ARG A 100 10.49 -19.83 12.42
N LYS A 101 10.37 -20.66 11.39
CA LYS A 101 10.63 -20.28 9.98
C LYS A 101 9.47 -19.50 9.34
N SER A 102 8.29 -19.54 9.95
CA SER A 102 7.08 -18.89 9.43
C SER A 102 6.15 -18.47 10.58
N ILE A 103 5.31 -17.49 10.28
CA ILE A 103 4.17 -17.12 11.13
C ILE A 103 3.05 -18.17 11.02
N THR A 104 2.18 -18.24 12.03
CA THR A 104 1.01 -19.13 12.01
C THR A 104 -0.12 -18.55 11.15
N SER A 105 -1.15 -19.36 10.90
CA SER A 105 -2.35 -18.90 10.17
C SER A 105 -3.10 -17.81 10.94
N GLU A 106 -3.13 -17.87 12.28
CA GLU A 106 -3.75 -16.88 13.15
C GLU A 106 -2.96 -15.56 13.14
N GLU A 107 -1.63 -15.63 13.23
CA GLU A 107 -0.74 -14.48 13.10
C GLU A 107 -0.90 -13.82 11.73
N LEU A 108 -0.96 -14.62 10.66
CA LEU A 108 -1.19 -14.11 9.30
C LEU A 108 -2.56 -13.43 9.17
N ALA A 109 -3.62 -14.02 9.73
CA ALA A 109 -4.95 -13.42 9.74
C ALA A 109 -4.98 -12.09 10.50
N LEU A 110 -4.28 -12.02 11.64
CA LEU A 110 -4.12 -10.79 12.40
C LEU A 110 -3.39 -9.72 11.59
N ILE A 111 -2.25 -10.07 10.96
CA ILE A 111 -1.49 -9.14 10.10
C ILE A 111 -2.36 -8.65 8.95
N LYS A 112 -3.10 -9.52 8.26
CA LYS A 112 -4.04 -9.12 7.20
C LYS A 112 -5.08 -8.13 7.71
N SER A 113 -5.65 -8.37 8.90
CA SER A 113 -6.63 -7.47 9.51
C SER A 113 -6.02 -6.09 9.84
N ILE A 114 -4.79 -6.07 10.35
CA ILE A 114 -4.08 -4.83 10.66
C ILE A 114 -3.79 -4.06 9.37
N ARG A 115 -3.27 -4.73 8.33
CA ARG A 115 -2.97 -4.10 7.02
C ARG A 115 -4.21 -3.48 6.39
N ARG A 116 -5.36 -4.16 6.39
CA ARG A 116 -6.62 -3.58 5.91
C ARG A 116 -7.03 -2.33 6.72
N ARG A 117 -6.83 -2.36 8.04
CA ARG A 117 -7.13 -1.22 8.91
C ARG A 117 -6.18 -0.05 8.64
N THR A 118 -4.88 -0.28 8.53
CA THR A 118 -3.89 0.77 8.27
C THR A 118 -4.10 1.36 6.89
N PHE A 119 -4.42 0.55 5.88
CA PHE A 119 -4.78 1.03 4.54
C PHE A 119 -5.95 2.03 4.60
N LYS A 120 -7.04 1.68 5.29
CA LYS A 120 -8.18 2.58 5.49
C LYS A 120 -7.81 3.87 6.25
N MET A 121 -6.91 3.78 7.22
CA MET A 121 -6.42 4.97 7.95
C MET A 121 -5.65 5.92 7.04
N TRP A 122 -4.89 5.41 6.07
CA TRP A 122 -4.24 6.23 5.05
C TRP A 122 -5.23 6.90 4.10
N GLU A 123 -6.28 6.18 3.66
CA GLU A 123 -7.35 6.76 2.85
C GLU A 123 -8.07 7.88 3.60
N ASP A 124 -8.38 7.65 4.88
CA ASP A 124 -9.02 8.65 5.75
C ASP A 124 -8.12 9.86 5.97
N GLU A 125 -6.81 9.66 6.14
CA GLU A 125 -5.85 10.73 6.27
C GLU A 125 -5.70 11.54 4.97
N ALA A 126 -5.71 10.89 3.81
CA ALA A 126 -5.67 11.57 2.52
C ALA A 126 -6.92 12.46 2.32
N ALA A 127 -8.12 11.92 2.60
CA ALA A 127 -9.36 12.68 2.54
C ALA A 127 -9.37 13.86 3.52
N ARG A 128 -8.88 13.64 4.74
CA ARG A 128 -8.72 14.65 5.78
C ARG A 128 -7.81 15.80 5.33
N ARG A 129 -6.63 15.48 4.79
CA ARG A 129 -5.69 16.49 4.26
C ARG A 129 -6.29 17.27 3.10
N ALA A 130 -6.99 16.60 2.19
CA ALA A 130 -7.70 17.25 1.09
C ALA A 130 -8.80 18.22 1.58
N ALA A 131 -9.44 17.92 2.71
CA ALA A 131 -10.39 18.80 3.38
C ALA A 131 -9.73 19.94 4.18
N GLY A 132 -8.40 20.00 4.26
CA GLY A 132 -7.66 21.00 5.03
C GLY A 132 -7.66 20.77 6.55
N GLU A 133 -8.05 19.58 6.99
CA GLU A 133 -8.04 19.19 8.40
C GLU A 133 -6.60 18.84 8.88
N PRO A 134 -6.29 19.02 10.18
CA PRO A 134 -4.97 18.70 10.71
C PRO A 134 -4.70 17.19 10.68
N PRO A 135 -3.45 16.77 10.38
CA PRO A 135 -3.11 15.37 10.21
C PRO A 135 -3.25 14.56 11.51
N THR A 136 -3.62 13.29 11.40
CA THR A 136 -3.72 12.36 12.55
C THR A 136 -2.44 11.60 12.84
N PHE A 137 -1.54 11.55 11.86
CA PHE A 137 -0.23 10.94 11.98
C PHE A 137 0.78 11.69 11.10
N THR A 138 2.06 11.56 11.42
CA THR A 138 3.15 12.22 10.68
C THR A 138 4.18 11.21 10.25
N VAL A 139 4.57 11.27 8.98
CA VAL A 139 5.66 10.47 8.41
C VAL A 139 6.96 11.25 8.62
N ARG A 140 7.96 10.59 9.21
CA ARG A 140 9.30 11.15 9.35
C ARG A 140 10.09 10.73 8.12
N ARG A 141 10.54 11.71 7.34
CA ARG A 141 11.50 11.45 6.26
C ARG A 141 12.84 11.02 6.87
N PRO A 142 13.53 10.04 6.26
CA PRO A 142 14.86 9.63 6.68
C PRO A 142 15.87 10.78 6.61
#